data_AF-A0A0S8KUW2-F1
#
_entry.id   AF-A0A0S8KUW2-F1
#
_cell.length_a   1.000
_cell.length_b   1.000
_cell.length_c   1.000
_cell.angle_alpha   90.00
_cell.angle_beta   90.00
_cell.angle_gamma   90.00
#
_symmetry.space_group_name_H-M   'P 1'
#
loop_
_entity.id
_entity.type
_entity.pdbx_description
1 polymer ?
#
loop_
_entity_poly.entity_id
_entity_poly.type
_entity_poly.pdbx_seq_one_letter_code
_entity_poly.pdbx_strand_id
1 'polypeptide(L)'
;MDQKENASLGTIRELGELPPEAVITEQGLAKIFDRHKVSIKRAIQRGELPPSVRLFGEPVWTVRALREHLGKRLEQARKESEQAERRISQFSP
;
A
#
# COMPACT_ATOMS: atom_id res chain seq x y z
N MET A 1 -7.97 29.37 -3.10
CA MET A 1 -7.89 28.89 -4.49
C MET A 1 -6.62 28.08 -4.60
N ASP A 2 -6.53 26.75 -4.65
CA ASP A 2 -7.51 25.67 -4.86
C ASP A 2 -6.86 24.37 -4.31
N GLN A 3 -7.15 23.95 -3.07
CA GLN A 3 -6.58 22.71 -2.52
C GLN A 3 -7.62 21.72 -1.97
N LYS A 4 -8.93 22.04 -2.06
CA LYS A 4 -9.98 21.19 -1.48
C LYS A 4 -10.75 20.31 -2.46
N GLU A 5 -10.53 20.42 -3.77
CA GLU A 5 -11.39 19.73 -4.76
C GLU A 5 -10.93 18.32 -5.19
N ASN A 6 -9.69 17.91 -4.92
CA ASN A 6 -9.20 16.57 -5.31
C ASN A 6 -9.37 15.48 -4.23
N ALA A 7 -9.98 15.78 -3.09
CA ALA A 7 -10.25 14.78 -2.05
C ALA A 7 -11.23 13.66 -2.49
N SER A 8 -11.92 13.84 -3.63
CA SER A 8 -12.88 12.87 -4.17
C SER A 8 -12.30 11.85 -5.16
N LEU A 9 -11.05 12.02 -5.60
CA LEU A 9 -10.33 10.97 -6.33
C LEU A 9 -9.37 10.34 -5.33
N GLY A 10 -9.78 9.24 -4.71
CA GLY A 10 -9.00 8.45 -3.74
C GLY A 10 -7.74 7.78 -4.33
N THR A 11 -7.03 8.51 -5.20
CA THR A 11 -5.80 8.10 -5.85
C THR A 11 -4.66 8.80 -5.13
N ILE A 12 -3.70 8.00 -4.64
CA ILE A 12 -2.39 8.52 -4.25
C ILE A 12 -1.66 8.84 -5.56
N ARG A 13 -1.98 10.01 -6.12
CA ARG A 13 -1.55 10.45 -7.45
C ARG A 13 -0.04 10.36 -7.60
N GLU A 14 0.68 10.78 -6.56
CA GLU A 14 2.14 10.74 -6.50
C GLU A 14 2.71 9.33 -6.69
N LEU A 15 2.04 8.28 -6.18
CA LEU A 15 2.51 6.90 -6.38
C LEU A 15 2.23 6.39 -7.80
N GLY A 16 1.18 6.89 -8.45
CA GLY A 16 0.79 6.50 -9.81
C GLY A 16 1.59 7.19 -10.92
N GLU A 17 2.09 8.41 -10.65
CA GLU A 17 2.90 9.18 -11.61
C GLU A 17 4.38 8.76 -11.63
N LEU A 18 4.87 8.12 -10.57
CA LEU A 18 6.24 7.66 -10.50
C LEU A 18 6.47 6.42 -11.39
N PRO A 19 7.62 6.34 -12.09
CA PRO A 19 8.01 5.12 -12.80
C PRO A 19 8.05 3.91 -11.87
N PRO A 20 7.72 2.69 -12.35
CA PRO A 20 7.74 1.48 -11.52
C PRO A 20 9.10 1.22 -10.82
N GLU A 21 10.21 1.60 -11.46
CA GLU A 21 11.57 1.42 -10.91
C GLU A 21 12.03 2.59 -10.04
N ALA A 22 11.20 3.62 -9.84
CA ALA A 22 11.56 4.74 -9.00
C ALA A 22 11.78 4.27 -7.56
N VAL A 23 12.92 4.66 -7.00
CA VAL A 23 13.30 4.38 -5.62
C VAL A 23 12.68 5.43 -4.71
N ILE A 24 11.92 4.97 -3.72
CA ILE A 24 11.24 5.79 -2.72
C ILE A 24 11.89 5.52 -1.37
N THR A 25 12.34 6.57 -0.70
CA THR A 25 12.85 6.51 0.68
C THR A 25 11.70 6.50 1.68
N GLU A 26 11.96 6.12 2.95
CA GLU A 26 10.96 6.23 4.02
C GLU A 26 10.37 7.65 4.14
N GLN A 27 11.17 8.69 3.90
CA GLN A 27 10.67 10.06 3.94
C GLN A 27 9.74 10.37 2.77
N GLY A 28 10.08 9.90 1.56
CA GLY A 28 9.21 10.05 0.39
C GLY A 28 7.89 9.31 0.60
N LEU A 29 7.95 8.09 1.12
CA LEU A 29 6.78 7.28 1.40
C LEU A 29 5.86 7.91 2.45
N ALA A 30 6.46 8.49 3.51
CA ALA A 30 5.76 9.26 4.52
C ALA A 30 5.00 10.46 3.94
N LYS A 31 5.60 11.19 2.98
CA LYS A 31 4.95 12.30 2.28
C LYS A 31 3.81 11.82 1.39
N ILE A 32 4.07 10.80 0.57
CA ILE A 32 3.11 10.22 -0.38
C ILE A 32 1.84 9.73 0.34
N PHE A 33 1.99 9.09 1.51
CA PHE A 33 0.86 8.62 2.28
C PHE A 33 0.28 9.67 3.25
N ASP A 34 0.87 10.85 3.34
CA ASP A 34 0.55 11.86 4.37
C ASP A 34 0.54 11.25 5.79
N ARG A 35 1.63 10.54 6.13
CA ARG A 35 1.80 9.85 7.43
C ARG A 35 3.17 10.09 8.01
N HIS A 36 3.27 10.01 9.34
CA HIS A 36 4.56 10.06 10.02
C HIS A 36 5.41 8.81 9.74
N LYS A 37 6.75 8.95 9.73
CA LYS A 37 7.70 7.84 9.48
C LYS A 37 7.49 6.64 10.41
N VAL A 38 7.11 6.90 11.66
CA VAL A 38 6.79 5.84 12.64
C VAL A 38 5.58 5.01 12.19
N SER A 39 4.59 5.62 11.55
CA SER A 39 3.43 4.90 10.99
C SER A 39 3.84 3.98 9.85
N ILE A 40 4.80 4.40 9.01
CA ILE A 40 5.39 3.56 7.97
C ILE A 40 6.07 2.34 8.59
N LYS A 41 6.93 2.54 9.60
CA LYS A 41 7.59 1.43 10.31
C LYS A 41 6.59 0.44 10.90
N ARG A 42 5.52 0.94 11.53
CA ARG A 42 4.45 0.09 12.09
C ARG A 42 3.65 -0.62 11.01
N ALA A 43 3.40 0.02 9.87
CA ALA A 43 2.72 -0.61 8.74
C ALA A 43 3.55 -1.78 8.17
N ILE A 44 4.88 -1.66 8.12
CA ILE A 44 5.76 -2.79 7.76
C ILE A 44 5.63 -3.92 8.79
N GLN A 45 5.65 -3.60 10.10
CA GLN A 45 5.51 -4.61 11.16
C GLN A 45 4.17 -5.35 11.11
N ARG A 46 3.09 -4.68 10.70
CA ARG A 46 1.77 -5.29 10.49
C ARG A 46 1.64 -6.03 9.16
N GLY A 47 2.67 -6.03 8.32
CA GLY A 47 2.62 -6.60 6.97
C GLY A 47 1.77 -5.79 5.98
N GLU A 48 1.40 -4.55 6.33
CA GLU A 48 0.64 -3.67 5.44
C GLU A 48 1.48 -3.18 4.26
N LEU A 49 2.75 -2.89 4.53
CA LEU A 49 3.75 -2.53 3.54
C LEU A 49 4.81 -3.64 3.43
N PRO A 50 5.45 -3.79 2.26
CA PRO A 50 6.54 -4.75 2.09
C PRO A 50 7.77 -4.35 2.93
N PRO A 51 8.65 -5.30 3.27
CA PRO A 51 9.92 -4.99 3.93
C PRO A 51 10.78 -4.07 3.05
N SER A 52 11.58 -3.20 3.68
CA SER A 52 12.51 -2.31 2.99
C SER A 52 13.83 -2.99 2.67
N VAL A 53 14.51 -2.47 1.65
CA VAL A 53 15.94 -2.72 1.41
C VAL A 53 16.73 -1.51 1.90
N ARG A 54 18.00 -1.71 2.32
CA ARG A 54 18.88 -0.61 2.72
C ARG A 54 19.66 -0.09 1.52
N LEU A 55 19.62 1.21 1.28
CA LEU A 55 20.44 1.91 0.31
C LEU A 55 21.03 3.16 0.98
N PHE A 56 22.37 3.28 0.98
CA PHE A 56 23.09 4.36 1.69
C PHE A 56 22.67 4.54 3.16
N GLY A 57 22.35 3.44 3.85
CA GLY A 57 21.91 3.46 5.24
C GLY A 57 20.42 3.78 5.43
N GLU A 58 19.71 4.19 4.39
CA GLU A 58 18.28 4.49 4.44
C GLU A 58 17.42 3.31 3.98
N PRO A 59 16.24 3.10 4.60
CA PRO A 59 15.25 2.16 4.08
C PRO A 59 14.58 2.71 2.81
N VAL A 60 14.58 1.89 1.76
CA VAL A 60 14.03 2.22 0.45
C VAL A 60 13.15 1.11 -0.11
N TRP A 61 12.28 1.50 -1.05
CA TRP A 61 11.40 0.64 -1.82
C TRP A 61 11.40 1.07 -3.28
N THR A 62 11.01 0.17 -4.18
CA THR A 62 10.59 0.56 -5.53
C THR A 62 9.07 0.69 -5.57
N VAL A 63 8.56 1.56 -6.46
CA VAL A 63 7.12 1.66 -6.73
C VAL A 63 6.55 0.29 -7.13
N ARG A 64 7.28 -0.47 -7.94
CA ARG A 64 6.92 -1.83 -8.34
C ARG A 64 6.69 -2.73 -7.12
N ALA A 65 7.63 -2.78 -6.18
CA ALA A 65 7.50 -3.63 -4.99
C ALA A 65 6.27 -3.27 -4.14
N LEU A 66 5.97 -1.98 -4.01
CA LEU A 66 4.77 -1.51 -3.32
C LEU A 66 3.49 -1.96 -4.04
N ARG A 67 3.44 -1.77 -5.37
CA ARG A 67 2.27 -2.16 -6.19
C ARG A 67 2.04 -3.66 -6.19
N GLU A 68 3.09 -4.46 -6.33
CA GLU A 68 3.00 -5.92 -6.30
C GLU A 68 2.52 -6.44 -4.95
N HIS A 69 3.02 -5.86 -3.84
CA HIS A 69 2.56 -6.22 -2.49
C HIS A 69 1.07 -5.95 -2.31
N LEU A 70 0.61 -4.76 -2.72
CA LEU A 70 -0.81 -4.40 -2.68
C LEU A 70 -1.65 -5.35 -3.56
N GLY A 71 -1.19 -5.66 -4.77
CA GLY A 71 -1.87 -6.60 -5.66
C GLY A 71 -2.05 -7.99 -5.05
N LYS A 72 -0.98 -8.54 -4.44
CA LYS A 72 -1.05 -9.83 -3.74
C LYS A 72 -2.04 -9.81 -2.57
N ARG A 73 -2.09 -8.71 -1.80
CA ARG A 73 -3.02 -8.58 -0.67
C ARG A 73 -4.47 -8.47 -1.13
N LEU A 74 -4.74 -7.73 -2.20
CA LEU A 74 -6.08 -7.63 -2.78
C LEU A 74 -6.58 -8.99 -3.28
N GLU A 75 -5.71 -9.75 -3.95
CA GLU A 75 -6.04 -11.10 -4.42
C GLU A 75 -6.32 -12.06 -3.25
N GLN A 76 -5.53 -11.97 -2.18
CA GLN A 76 -5.76 -12.75 -0.98
C GLN A 76 -7.10 -12.40 -0.31
N ALA A 77 -7.40 -11.11 -0.16
CA ALA A 77 -8.67 -10.64 0.40
C ALA A 77 -9.88 -11.10 -0.45
N ARG A 78 -9.74 -11.10 -1.78
CA ARG A 78 -10.74 -11.65 -2.69
C ARG A 78 -11.01 -13.13 -2.40
N LYS A 79 -9.96 -13.94 -2.33
CA LYS A 79 -10.08 -15.39 -2.04
C LYS A 79 -10.73 -15.65 -0.68
N GLU A 80 -10.39 -14.85 0.33
CA GLU A 80 -11.00 -14.95 1.66
C GLU A 80 -12.49 -14.62 1.64
N SER A 81 -12.90 -13.59 0.88
CA SER A 81 -14.32 -13.26 0.68
C SER A 81 -15.08 -14.40 -0.01
N GLU A 82 -14.54 -14.93 -1.12
CA GLU A 82 -15.16 -16.03 -1.85
C GLU A 82 -15.30 -17.29 -0.98
N GLN A 83 -14.31 -17.58 -0.12
CA GLN A 83 -14.40 -18.69 0.84
C GLN A 83 -15.43 -18.43 1.94
N ALA A 84 -15.51 -17.20 2.44
CA ALA A 84 -16.49 -16.82 3.45
C ALA A 84 -17.92 -16.95 2.90
N GLU A 85 -18.18 -16.47 1.68
CA GLU A 85 -19.47 -16.61 0.99
C GLU A 85 -19.87 -18.08 0.81
N ARG A 86 -18.93 -18.94 0.37
CA ARG A 86 -19.17 -20.39 0.26
C ARG A 86 -19.56 -21.01 1.60
N ARG A 87 -18.86 -20.67 2.68
CA ARG A 87 -19.20 -21.16 4.03
C ARG A 87 -20.59 -20.68 4.45
N ILE A 88 -20.89 -19.40 4.30
CA ILE A 88 -22.21 -18.83 4.64
C ILE A 88 -23.34 -19.53 3.86
N SER A 89 -23.13 -19.81 2.56
CA SER A 89 -24.09 -20.53 1.73
C SER A 89 -24.28 -22.00 2.12
N GLN A 90 -23.27 -22.64 2.72
CA GLN A 90 -23.35 -24.03 3.21
C GLN A 90 -24.04 -24.14 4.57
N PHE A 91 -24.06 -23.07 5.37
CA PHE A 91 -24.67 -23.03 6.70
C PHE A 91 -25.98 -22.24 6.76
N SER A 92 -26.47 -21.72 5.64
CA SER A 92 -27.81 -21.12 5.55
C SER A 92 -28.85 -22.20 5.20
N PRO A 93 -29.89 -22.44 6.03
CA PRO A 93 -30.91 -23.45 5.80
C PRO A 93 -31.84 -23.15 4.61
#